data_AF-A0A1M6M2D7-F1
#
_entry.id   AF-A0A1M6M2D7-F1
#
_cell.length_a   1.000
_cell.length_b   1.000
_cell.length_c   1.000
_cell.angle_alpha   90.00
_cell.angle_beta   90.00
_cell.angle_gamma   90.00
#
_symmetry.space_group_name_H-M   'P 1'
#
loop_
_entity.id
_entity.type
_entity.pdbx_description
1 polymer ?
#
loop_
_entity_poly.entity_id
_entity_poly.type
_entity_poly.pdbx_seq_one_letter_code
_entity_poly.pdbx_strand_id
1 'polypeptide(L)'
;MNSNNSPYKFNAKEYDAETGNYYYGARYYDPKWSIMLSVDQMYDKYPSFSPYAYTLQNPVKYVDPTGMTAESPVMIMGWIKKGI
;
A
#
# COMPACT_ATOMS: atom_id res chain seq x y z
N MET A 1 -6.82 25.83 8.48
CA MET A 1 -6.68 25.02 7.26
C MET A 1 -7.57 23.80 7.42
N ASN A 2 -8.62 23.65 6.61
CA ASN A 2 -9.56 22.53 6.76
C ASN A 2 -8.89 21.24 6.26
N SER A 3 -8.86 20.19 7.10
CA SER A 3 -8.17 18.91 6.80
C SER A 3 -8.73 18.17 5.58
N ASN A 4 -9.90 18.60 5.09
CA ASN A 4 -10.67 17.91 4.05
C ASN A 4 -10.09 18.03 2.64
N ASN A 5 -9.09 18.90 2.42
CA ASN A 5 -8.44 19.07 1.11
C ASN A 5 -7.00 18.52 1.08
N SER A 6 -6.66 17.64 2.01
CA SER A 6 -5.37 16.94 1.97
C SER A 6 -5.31 16.00 0.76
N PRO A 7 -4.22 16.04 -0.04
CA PRO A 7 -4.02 15.05 -1.09
C PRO A 7 -3.73 13.66 -0.49
N TYR A 8 -3.25 13.59 0.76
CA TYR A 8 -3.03 12.33 1.48
C TYR A 8 -4.31 11.88 2.17
N LYS A 9 -4.79 10.68 1.84
CA LYS A 9 -6.03 10.12 2.40
C LYS A 9 -5.79 8.72 2.98
N PHE A 10 -6.18 7.67 2.25
CA PHE A 10 -6.05 6.28 2.72
C PHE A 10 -4.59 5.91 2.97
N ASN A 11 -4.30 5.34 4.15
CA ASN A 11 -2.96 4.94 4.60
C ASN A 11 -1.88 6.04 4.45
N ALA A 12 -2.30 7.32 4.56
CA ALA A 12 -1.44 8.47 4.34
C ALA A 12 -0.75 8.46 2.95
N LYS A 13 -1.38 7.83 1.95
CA LYS A 13 -0.94 7.84 0.56
C LYS A 13 -1.63 8.93 -0.22
N GLU A 14 -0.88 9.49 -1.16
CA GLU A 14 -1.37 10.53 -2.07
C GLU A 14 -2.47 9.94 -2.96
N TYR A 15 -3.61 10.60 -2.94
CA TYR A 15 -4.75 10.30 -3.79
C TYR A 15 -4.66 11.13 -5.06
N ASP A 16 -4.52 10.44 -6.19
CA ASP A 16 -4.63 11.05 -7.50
C ASP A 16 -6.12 11.18 -7.87
N ALA A 17 -6.60 12.42 -7.92
CA ALA A 17 -8.01 12.72 -8.21
C ALA A 17 -8.37 12.53 -9.69
N GLU A 18 -7.40 12.53 -10.62
CA GLU A 18 -7.68 12.34 -12.04
C GLU A 18 -7.96 10.88 -12.35
N THR A 19 -7.19 9.96 -11.73
CA THR A 19 -7.33 8.52 -11.96
C THR A 19 -8.15 7.80 -10.89
N GLY A 20 -8.30 8.39 -9.71
CA GLY A 20 -8.98 7.79 -8.56
C GLY A 20 -8.14 6.76 -7.81
N ASN A 21 -6.83 6.72 -8.05
CA ASN A 21 -5.89 5.75 -7.48
C ASN A 21 -5.02 6.37 -6.38
N TYR A 22 -4.38 5.52 -5.59
CA TYR A 22 -3.41 5.93 -4.57
C TYR A 22 -1.99 5.61 -5.00
N TYR A 23 -1.09 6.58 -4.87
CA TYR A 23 0.33 6.37 -5.12
C TYR A 23 1.03 5.81 -3.88
N TYR A 24 1.57 4.60 -3.99
CA TYR A 24 2.24 3.90 -2.89
C TYR A 24 3.77 3.98 -2.96
N GLY A 25 4.33 4.58 -4.02
CA GLY A 25 5.76 4.62 -4.30
C GLY A 25 6.10 3.71 -5.47
N ALA A 26 6.25 2.41 -5.23
CA ALA A 26 6.57 1.45 -6.30
C ALA A 26 5.36 1.11 -7.19
N ARG A 27 4.13 1.30 -6.70
CA ARG A 27 2.90 0.92 -7.40
C ARG A 27 1.76 1.91 -7.15
N TYR A 28 0.73 1.84 -8.00
CA TYR A 28 -0.57 2.45 -7.77
C TYR A 28 -1.56 1.42 -7.23
N TYR A 29 -2.36 1.84 -6.26
CA TYR A 29 -3.46 1.05 -5.69
C TYR A 29 -4.80 1.60 -6.16
N ASP A 30 -5.64 0.73 -6.70
CA ASP A 30 -7.02 1.04 -7.06
C ASP A 30 -7.95 0.69 -5.88
N PRO A 31 -8.54 1.68 -5.20
CA PRO A 31 -9.41 1.45 -4.06
C PRO A 31 -10.78 0.87 -4.45
N LYS A 32 -11.23 1.06 -5.70
CA LYS A 32 -12.53 0.58 -6.18
C LYS A 32 -12.51 -0.93 -6.37
N TRP A 33 -11.40 -1.45 -6.91
CA TRP A 33 -11.21 -2.88 -7.16
C TRP A 33 -10.41 -3.58 -6.07
N SER A 34 -9.80 -2.81 -5.15
CA SER A 34 -8.94 -3.33 -4.07
C SER A 34 -7.74 -4.14 -4.57
N ILE A 35 -7.10 -3.66 -5.65
CA ILE A 35 -5.93 -4.31 -6.27
C ILE A 35 -4.79 -3.31 -6.51
N MET A 36 -3.58 -3.83 -6.65
CA MET A 36 -2.46 -3.07 -7.22
C MET A 36 -2.57 -3.06 -8.75
N LEU A 37 -2.23 -1.94 -9.38
CA LEU A 37 -2.28 -1.81 -10.84
C LEU A 37 -1.09 -2.43 -11.58
N SER A 38 -0.03 -2.80 -10.85
CA SER A 38 1.15 -3.45 -11.39
C SER A 38 1.58 -4.66 -10.55
N VAL A 39 2.33 -5.55 -11.19
CA VAL A 39 2.86 -6.78 -10.59
C VAL A 39 3.78 -6.45 -9.41
N ASP A 40 3.60 -7.15 -8.30
CA ASP A 40 4.47 -7.09 -7.14
C ASP A 40 5.91 -7.52 -7.50
N GLN A 41 6.92 -6.73 -7.13
CA GLN A 41 8.33 -7.07 -7.37
C GLN A 41 8.80 -8.28 -6.55
N MET A 42 8.12 -8.58 -5.44
CA MET A 42 8.38 -9.72 -4.56
C MET A 42 7.36 -10.85 -4.73
N TYR A 43 6.64 -10.92 -5.86
CA TYR A 43 5.61 -11.93 -6.08
C TYR A 43 6.12 -13.37 -5.87
N ASP A 44 7.39 -13.65 -6.19
CA ASP A 44 8.02 -14.96 -5.99
C ASP A 44 8.04 -15.42 -4.52
N LYS A 45 8.04 -14.49 -3.55
CA LYS A 45 7.99 -14.82 -2.11
C LYS A 45 6.60 -15.26 -1.65
N TYR A 46 5.56 -14.94 -2.43
CA TYR A 46 4.17 -15.16 -2.08
C TYR A 46 3.42 -15.90 -3.21
N PRO A 47 3.87 -17.12 -3.59
CA PRO A 47 3.32 -17.83 -4.75
C PRO A 47 1.84 -18.22 -4.58
N SER A 48 1.33 -18.26 -3.35
CA SER A 48 -0.08 -18.53 -3.05
C SER A 48 -1.00 -17.33 -3.24
N PHE A 49 -0.46 -16.14 -3.50
CA PHE A 49 -1.23 -14.91 -3.68
C PHE A 49 -1.11 -14.38 -5.10
N SER A 50 -2.14 -13.66 -5.55
CA SER A 50 -2.06 -12.95 -6.83
C SER A 50 -0.96 -11.88 -6.78
N PRO A 51 -0.17 -11.70 -7.85
CA PRO A 51 0.83 -10.63 -7.93
C PRO A 51 0.23 -9.23 -7.89
N TYR A 52 -1.08 -9.10 -8.01
CA TYR A 52 -1.83 -7.84 -7.91
C TYR A 52 -2.55 -7.66 -6.57
N ALA A 53 -2.38 -8.60 -5.62
CA ALA A 53 -3.07 -8.57 -4.34
C ALA A 53 -2.61 -7.38 -3.49
N TYR A 54 -3.57 -6.59 -3.02
CA TYR A 54 -3.30 -5.57 -2.01
C TYR A 54 -3.20 -6.23 -0.62
N THR A 55 -2.11 -6.00 0.12
CA THR A 55 -1.93 -6.42 1.53
C THR A 55 -2.17 -7.92 1.82
N LEU A 56 -1.79 -8.80 0.88
CA LEU A 56 -2.10 -10.25 0.97
C LEU A 56 -3.58 -10.54 1.24
N GLN A 57 -4.47 -9.71 0.67
CA GLN A 57 -5.92 -9.74 0.87
C GLN A 57 -6.38 -9.53 2.32
N ASN A 58 -5.55 -8.96 3.19
CA ASN A 58 -5.91 -8.64 4.56
C ASN A 58 -5.49 -7.21 4.95
N PRO A 59 -6.19 -6.18 4.42
CA PRO A 59 -5.86 -4.77 4.63
C PRO A 59 -6.17 -4.25 6.04
N VAL A 60 -6.87 -5.05 6.85
CA VAL A 60 -7.12 -4.75 8.26
C VAL A 60 -5.89 -5.06 9.11
N LYS A 61 -5.14 -6.11 8.73
CA LYS A 61 -3.97 -6.59 9.48
C LYS A 61 -2.66 -6.04 8.93
N TYR A 62 -2.54 -5.90 7.61
CA TYR A 62 -1.29 -5.54 6.94
C TYR A 62 -1.40 -4.19 6.24
N VAL A 63 -0.26 -3.52 6.10
CA VAL A 63 -0.08 -2.28 5.36
C VAL A 63 1.07 -2.50 4.39
N ASP A 64 0.98 -1.98 3.16
CA ASP A 64 2.12 -1.93 2.23
C ASP A 64 2.70 -0.51 2.26
N PRO A 65 3.83 -0.25 2.97
CA PRO A 65 4.32 1.12 3.14
C PRO A 65 5.03 1.67 1.89
N THR A 66 5.55 0.81 1.02
CA THR A 66 6.42 1.20 -0.10
C THR A 66 5.80 0.87 -1.47
N GLY A 67 4.67 0.17 -1.46
CA GLY A 67 4.11 -0.45 -2.66
C GLY A 67 4.93 -1.65 -3.11
N MET A 68 5.77 -2.27 -2.28
CA MET A 68 6.58 -3.43 -2.66
C MET A 68 6.19 -4.71 -1.94
N THR A 69 5.67 -4.62 -0.71
CA THR A 69 5.27 -5.82 0.04
C THR A 69 4.36 -5.45 1.19
N ALA A 70 3.42 -6.35 1.49
CA ALA A 70 2.60 -6.23 2.69
C ALA A 70 3.44 -6.49 3.94
N GLU A 71 3.27 -5.66 4.95
CA GLU A 71 3.95 -5.76 6.23
C GLU A 71 2.98 -5.64 7.38
N SER A 72 3.33 -6.29 8.50
CA SER A 72 2.56 -6.11 9.73
C SER A 72 3.00 -4.82 10.43
N PRO A 73 2.09 -4.14 11.16
CA PRO A 73 2.42 -2.96 11.95
C PRO A 73 3.59 -3.17 12.92
N VAL A 74 3.76 -4.40 13.43
CA VAL A 74 4.88 -4.76 14.33
C VAL A 74 6.23 -4.66 13.61
N MET A 75 6.30 -5.08 12.35
CA MET A 75 7.52 -5.01 11.54
C MET A 75 7.87 -3.56 11.20
N ILE A 76 6.88 -2.77 10.77
CA ILE A 76 7.03 -1.34 10.46
C ILE A 76 7.57 -0.58 11.68
N MET A 77 6.97 -0.80 12.86
CA MET A 77 7.45 -0.19 14.11
C MET A 77 8.87 -0.64 14.49
N GLY A 78 9.25 -1.86 14.13
CA GLY A 78 10.61 -2.36 14.30
C GLY A 78 11.64 -1.61 13.45
N TRP A 79 11.32 -1.24 12.22
CA TRP A 79 12.19 -0.47 11.33
C TRP A 79 12.38 0.96 11.80
N ILE A 80 11.27 1.62 12.17
CA ILE A 80 11.28 2.96 12.75
C ILE A 80 12.18 3.01 13.99
N LYS A 81 12.09 2.00 14.87
CA LYS A 81 12.96 1.90 16.07
C LYS A 81 14.43 1.65 15.74
N LYS A 82 14.72 1.05 14.59
CA LYS A 82 16.08 0.81 14.09
C LYS A 82 16.63 1.99 13.27
N GLY A 83 15.86 3.06 13.10
CA GLY A 83 16.25 4.22 12.29
C GLY A 83 16.34 3.93 10.80
N ILE A 84 15.60 2.92 10.32
CA ILE A 84 15.42 2.58 8.91
C ILE A 84 14.11 3.21 8.42
#